data_AF-A0A7W6ZQB1-F1
#
_entry.id   AF-A0A7W6ZQB1-F1
#
_cell.length_a   1.000
_cell.length_b   1.000
_cell.length_c   1.000
_cell.angle_alpha   90.00
_cell.angle_beta   90.00
_cell.angle_gamma   90.00
#
_symmetry.space_group_name_H-M   'P 1'
#
loop_
_entity.id
_entity.type
_entity.pdbx_description
1 polymer ?
#
loop_
_entity_poly.entity_id
_entity_poly.type
_entity_poly.pdbx_seq_one_letter_code
_entity_poly.pdbx_strand_id
1 'polypeptide(L)'
;MLLAAAERRLHLAERLAEAIRDRRDPNRVTYGAADILCARIFAIAYGYEDANDLDRLRFDRAFKLACGRLPDSGLDLRSQPTCSRLENLPDLRAVIRLAGVPVGPVAVELCRTARKRHPGYRRHARCRSWPSAAFSLQRPVRRA
;
A
#
# COMPACT_ATOMS: atom_id res chain seq x y z
N MET A 1 -14.02 9.92 8.23
CA MET A 1 -13.44 9.38 6.98
C MET A 1 -13.84 7.92 6.82
N LEU A 2 -14.56 7.57 5.73
CA LEU A 2 -15.06 6.21 5.47
C LEU A 2 -13.92 5.19 5.33
N LEU A 3 -12.84 5.57 4.64
CA LEU A 3 -11.69 4.70 4.42
C LEU A 3 -10.98 4.33 5.72
N ALA A 4 -10.82 5.29 6.64
CA ALA A 4 -10.28 5.03 7.97
C ALA A 4 -11.20 4.11 8.80
N ALA A 5 -12.52 4.22 8.64
CA ALA A 5 -13.47 3.30 9.28
C ALA A 5 -13.39 1.88 8.69
N ALA A 6 -13.20 1.77 7.37
CA ALA A 6 -12.98 0.49 6.70
C ALA A 6 -11.68 -0.17 7.16
N GLU A 7 -10.57 0.58 7.24
CA GLU A 7 -9.30 0.06 7.73
C GLU A 7 -9.43 -0.48 9.16
N ARG A 8 -10.05 0.28 10.07
CA ARG A 8 -10.28 -0.16 11.46
C ARG A 8 -11.15 -1.41 11.58
N ARG A 9 -11.97 -1.71 10.58
CA ARG A 9 -12.84 -2.91 10.57
C ARG A 9 -12.16 -4.10 9.90
N LEU A 10 -11.32 -3.85 8.90
CA LEU A 10 -10.74 -4.89 8.04
C LEU A 10 -9.29 -5.25 8.42
N HIS A 11 -8.61 -4.39 9.19
CA HIS A 11 -7.22 -4.56 9.61
C HIS A 11 -6.30 -4.87 8.42
N LEU A 12 -6.50 -4.17 7.31
CA LEU A 12 -5.90 -4.52 6.03
C LEU A 12 -4.38 -4.36 6.06
N ALA A 13 -3.93 -3.26 6.65
CA ALA A 13 -2.52 -2.93 6.75
C ALA A 13 -1.77 -3.92 7.64
N GLU A 14 -2.39 -4.36 8.74
CA GLU A 14 -1.83 -5.37 9.65
C GLU A 14 -1.70 -6.73 8.95
N ARG A 15 -2.76 -7.18 8.28
CA ARG A 15 -2.75 -8.45 7.52
C ARG A 15 -1.74 -8.46 6.38
N LEU A 16 -1.57 -7.32 5.71
CA LEU A 16 -0.50 -7.16 4.70
C LEU A 16 0.89 -7.18 5.34
N ALA A 17 1.06 -6.52 6.49
CA ALA A 17 2.33 -6.49 7.21
C ALA A 17 2.77 -7.88 7.67
N GLU A 18 1.85 -8.74 8.12
CA GLU A 18 2.13 -10.13 8.51
C GLU A 18 2.72 -10.97 7.35
N ALA A 19 2.33 -10.67 6.11
CA ALA A 19 2.88 -11.35 4.94
C ALA A 19 4.31 -10.90 4.60
N ILE A 20 4.74 -9.72 5.07
CA ILE A 20 6.05 -9.12 4.82
C ILE A 20 6.98 -9.43 6.00
N ARG A 21 8.12 -10.08 5.72
CA ARG A 21 9.18 -10.21 6.71
C ARG A 21 9.93 -8.89 6.85
N ASP A 22 9.55 -8.10 7.82
CA ASP A 22 10.28 -6.88 8.18
C ASP A 22 11.59 -7.23 8.90
N ARG A 23 12.72 -6.91 8.28
CA ARG A 23 14.06 -7.22 8.80
C ARG A 23 14.70 -6.02 9.51
N ARG A 24 13.97 -4.91 9.64
CA ARG A 24 14.45 -3.71 10.34
C ARG A 24 14.54 -3.99 11.83
N ASP A 25 15.56 -3.45 12.49
CA ASP A 25 15.70 -3.50 13.95
C ASP A 25 14.51 -2.76 14.61
N PRO A 26 13.64 -3.44 15.38
CA PRO A 26 12.46 -2.81 15.99
C PRO A 26 12.80 -1.60 16.87
N ASN A 27 13.98 -1.58 17.50
CA ASN A 27 14.41 -0.47 18.36
C ASN A 27 14.83 0.79 17.58
N ARG A 28 14.94 0.67 16.25
CA ARG A 28 15.33 1.77 15.33
C ARG A 28 14.20 2.14 14.38
N VAL A 29 13.00 1.57 14.56
CA VAL A 29 11.85 1.80 13.68
C VAL A 29 10.91 2.82 14.32
N THR A 30 10.73 3.97 13.66
CA THR A 30 9.74 4.97 14.04
C THR A 30 8.33 4.65 13.52
N TYR A 31 8.24 3.96 12.38
CA TYR A 31 6.98 3.61 11.70
C TYR A 31 6.95 2.12 11.38
N GLY A 32 6.01 1.40 11.98
CA GLY A 32 5.81 -0.02 11.75
C GLY A 32 5.42 -0.32 10.30
N ALA A 33 5.57 -1.58 9.87
CA ALA A 33 5.15 -1.98 8.52
C ALA A 33 3.67 -1.70 8.27
N ALA A 34 2.80 -1.96 9.26
CA ALA A 34 1.37 -1.65 9.18
C ALA A 34 1.10 -0.15 9.08
N ASP A 35 1.77 0.71 9.87
CA ASP A 35 1.65 2.17 9.74
C ASP A 35 1.99 2.66 8.33
N ILE A 36 3.06 2.10 7.76
CA ILE A 36 3.52 2.45 6.42
C ILE A 36 2.52 1.94 5.38
N LEU A 37 2.01 0.72 5.50
CA LEU A 37 1.05 0.14 4.57
C LEU A 37 -0.31 0.86 4.62
N CYS A 38 -0.80 1.20 5.82
CA CYS A 38 -2.06 1.93 6.03
C CYS A 38 -2.07 3.24 5.24
N ALA A 39 -1.06 4.08 5.47
CA ALA A 39 -0.94 5.33 4.75
C ALA A 39 -0.65 5.13 3.24
N ARG A 40 -0.17 3.97 2.78
CA ARG A 40 -0.02 3.68 1.34
C ARG A 40 -1.34 3.27 0.70
N ILE A 41 -2.12 2.44 1.38
CA ILE A 41 -3.49 2.11 0.99
C ILE A 41 -4.30 3.39 0.84
N PHE A 42 -4.19 4.32 1.78
CA PHE A 42 -4.93 5.57 1.72
C PHE A 42 -4.45 6.45 0.58
N ALA A 43 -3.14 6.64 0.42
CA ALA A 43 -2.61 7.41 -0.70
C ALA A 43 -3.12 6.88 -2.06
N ILE A 44 -3.08 5.57 -2.28
CA ILE A 44 -3.61 4.94 -3.50
C ILE A 44 -5.12 5.19 -3.64
N ALA A 45 -5.90 5.01 -2.57
CA ALA A 45 -7.34 5.25 -2.60
C ALA A 45 -7.71 6.73 -2.88
N TYR A 46 -6.85 7.67 -2.50
CA TYR A 46 -6.98 9.10 -2.82
C TYR A 46 -6.43 9.47 -4.20
N GLY A 47 -5.86 8.52 -4.96
CA GLY A 47 -5.31 8.76 -6.31
C GLY A 47 -3.81 9.08 -6.36
N TYR A 48 -3.10 9.04 -5.23
CA TYR A 48 -1.65 9.25 -5.13
C TYR A 48 -0.88 7.92 -5.30
N GLU A 49 -1.06 7.30 -6.46
CA GLU A 49 -0.57 5.95 -6.74
C GLU A 49 0.96 5.88 -6.82
N ASP A 50 1.61 6.88 -7.43
CA ASP A 50 3.05 6.93 -7.71
C ASP A 50 3.93 7.31 -6.51
N ALA A 51 3.30 7.64 -5.38
CA ALA A 51 3.92 8.02 -4.12
C ALA A 51 4.75 9.32 -4.13
N ASN A 52 4.80 10.10 -5.21
CA ASN A 52 5.64 11.30 -5.29
C ASN A 52 5.18 12.41 -4.32
N ASP A 53 3.88 12.49 -4.04
CA ASP A 53 3.27 13.48 -3.17
C ASP A 53 3.36 13.12 -1.69
N LEU A 54 3.87 11.94 -1.33
CA LEU A 54 3.93 11.51 0.08
C LEU A 54 4.77 12.43 0.97
N ASP A 55 5.79 13.08 0.42
CA ASP A 55 6.59 14.04 1.19
C ASP A 55 5.84 15.34 1.50
N ARG A 56 4.81 15.68 0.74
CA ARG A 56 3.87 16.77 1.06
C ARG A 56 2.74 16.26 1.96
N LEU A 57 2.14 15.14 1.58
CA LEU A 57 0.96 14.56 2.23
C LEU A 57 1.24 14.12 3.67
N ARG A 58 2.51 13.84 4.02
CA ARG A 58 2.88 13.48 5.39
C ARG A 58 2.57 14.54 6.46
N PHE A 59 2.43 15.79 6.06
CA PHE A 59 2.09 16.93 6.91
C PHE A 59 0.60 17.29 6.84
N ASP A 60 -0.16 16.69 5.92
CA ASP A 60 -1.57 16.99 5.75
C ASP A 60 -2.38 16.52 6.97
N ARG A 61 -3.15 17.44 7.57
CA ARG A 61 -3.90 17.19 8.80
C ARG A 61 -4.97 16.12 8.62
N ALA A 62 -5.69 16.14 7.49
CA ALA A 62 -6.75 15.18 7.22
C ALA A 62 -6.18 13.78 6.97
N PHE A 63 -5.02 13.71 6.31
CA PHE A 63 -4.32 12.47 6.02
C PHE A 63 -3.68 11.88 7.28
N LYS A 64 -3.08 12.71 8.15
CA LYS A 64 -2.66 12.30 9.50
C LYS A 64 -3.82 11.72 10.29
N LEU A 65 -4.96 12.41 10.32
CA LEU A 65 -6.16 11.95 11.01
C LEU A 65 -6.71 10.63 10.44
N ALA A 66 -6.72 10.48 9.12
CA ALA A 66 -7.13 9.23 8.47
C ALA A 66 -6.27 8.06 8.96
N CYS A 67 -4.96 8.27 9.07
CA CYS A 67 -3.98 7.29 9.54
C CYS A 67 -3.92 7.15 11.08
N GLY A 68 -4.88 7.70 11.83
CA GLY A 68 -4.92 7.60 13.29
C GLY A 68 -3.88 8.44 14.02
N ARG A 69 -3.30 9.46 13.37
CA ARG A 69 -2.37 10.41 13.98
C ARG A 69 -3.08 11.72 14.32
N LEU A 70 -2.67 12.35 15.41
CA LEU A 70 -3.14 13.69 15.76
C LEU A 70 -2.69 14.69 14.69
N PRO A 71 -3.59 15.55 14.16
CA PRO A 71 -3.29 16.41 13.02
C PRO A 71 -2.20 17.45 13.34
N ASP A 72 -2.28 18.09 14.51
CA ASP A 72 -1.41 19.22 14.86
C ASP A 72 -0.21 18.81 15.72
N SER A 73 -0.40 17.92 16.70
CA SER A 73 0.62 17.54 17.69
C SER A 73 1.21 16.15 17.47
N GLY A 74 0.61 15.35 16.60
CA GLY A 74 1.08 14.00 16.31
C GLY A 74 2.32 14.02 15.43
N LEU A 75 3.20 13.03 15.61
CA LEU A 75 4.30 12.74 14.68
C LEU A 75 3.77 12.72 13.25
N ASP A 76 4.47 13.41 12.35
CA ASP A 76 4.18 13.36 10.93
C ASP A 76 4.30 11.95 10.39
N LEU A 77 3.63 11.69 9.28
CA LEU A 77 3.75 10.38 8.65
C LEU A 77 5.17 10.21 8.09
N ARG A 78 5.51 8.95 7.82
CA ARG A 78 6.72 8.57 7.10
C ARG A 78 6.87 9.30 5.77
N SER A 79 8.13 9.57 5.41
CA SER A 79 8.52 10.12 4.12
C SER A 79 8.33 9.13 2.96
N GLN A 80 8.33 9.63 1.73
CA GLN A 80 8.31 8.84 0.49
C GLN A 80 9.39 7.73 0.47
N PRO A 81 10.69 8.02 0.73
CA PRO A 81 11.72 6.99 0.68
C PRO A 81 11.52 5.90 1.74
N THR A 82 10.88 6.20 2.86
CA THR A 82 10.53 5.19 3.87
C THR A 82 9.47 4.22 3.36
N CYS A 83 8.48 4.72 2.62
CA CYS A 83 7.49 3.87 1.95
C CYS A 83 8.14 3.00 0.88
N SER A 84 8.93 3.62 0.00
CA SER A 84 9.60 2.93 -1.09
C SER A 84 10.50 1.79 -0.60
N ARG A 85 11.23 1.98 0.50
CA ARG A 85 12.02 0.90 1.11
C ARG A 85 11.15 -0.28 1.54
N LEU A 86 10.01 -0.03 2.20
CA LEU A 86 9.09 -1.10 2.60
C LEU A 86 8.48 -1.80 1.39
N GLU A 87 8.05 -1.07 0.37
CA GLU A 87 7.45 -1.64 -0.84
C GLU A 87 8.42 -2.57 -1.60
N ASN A 88 9.73 -2.31 -1.46
CA ASN A 88 10.79 -3.10 -2.07
C ASN A 88 11.39 -4.17 -1.13
N LEU A 89 10.88 -4.32 0.10
CA LEU A 89 11.29 -5.39 1.03
C LEU A 89 10.78 -6.79 0.65
N PRO A 90 9.54 -6.99 0.15
CA PRO A 90 9.00 -8.31 -0.15
C PRO A 90 9.88 -9.12 -1.13
N ASP A 91 10.23 -10.33 -0.71
CA ASP A 91 10.79 -11.35 -1.60
C ASP A 91 9.67 -12.13 -2.32
N LEU A 92 10.02 -13.06 -3.20
CA LEU A 92 9.04 -13.88 -3.91
C LEU A 92 8.09 -14.65 -2.97
N ARG A 93 8.56 -15.08 -1.79
CA ARG A 93 7.73 -15.80 -0.82
C ARG A 93 6.72 -14.85 -0.18
N ALA A 94 7.14 -13.63 0.15
CA ALA A 94 6.26 -12.58 0.62
C ALA A 94 5.21 -12.23 -0.43
N VAL A 95 5.59 -12.13 -1.72
CA VAL A 95 4.63 -11.92 -2.83
C VAL A 95 3.58 -13.03 -2.90
N ILE A 96 3.98 -14.30 -2.76
CA ILE A 96 3.04 -15.44 -2.74
C ILE A 96 2.09 -15.34 -1.55
N ARG A 97 2.61 -15.00 -0.36
CA ARG A 97 1.79 -14.80 0.85
C ARG A 97 0.80 -13.65 0.69
N LEU A 98 1.27 -12.53 0.14
CA LEU A 98 0.46 -11.34 -0.14
C LEU A 98 -0.67 -11.65 -1.12
N ALA A 99 -0.44 -12.50 -2.13
CA ALA A 99 -1.48 -12.93 -3.07
C ALA A 99 -2.59 -13.78 -2.41
N GLY A 100 -2.29 -14.43 -1.28
CA GLY A 100 -3.27 -15.17 -0.48
C GLY A 100 -4.03 -14.30 0.53
N VAL A 101 -3.61 -13.05 0.75
CA VAL A 101 -4.40 -12.09 1.52
C VAL A 101 -5.50 -11.57 0.58
N PRO A 102 -6.79 -11.66 0.95
CA PRO A 102 -7.86 -11.06 0.17
C PRO A 102 -7.76 -9.53 0.28
N VAL A 103 -7.06 -8.92 -0.67
CA VAL A 103 -6.76 -7.47 -0.73
C VAL A 103 -6.81 -6.97 -2.17
N GLY A 104 -7.35 -5.77 -2.35
CA GLY A 104 -7.38 -5.04 -3.61
C GLY A 104 -6.02 -4.45 -4.05
N PRO A 105 -6.00 -3.30 -4.76
CA PRO A 105 -4.88 -2.84 -5.62
C PRO A 105 -3.50 -2.66 -4.96
N VAL A 106 -3.39 -2.53 -3.63
CA VAL A 106 -2.10 -2.37 -2.92
C VAL A 106 -1.23 -3.63 -3.00
N ALA A 107 -1.84 -4.83 -2.92
CA ALA A 107 -1.11 -6.07 -3.13
C ALA A 107 -0.56 -6.15 -4.58
N VAL A 108 -1.30 -5.62 -5.55
CA VAL A 108 -0.90 -5.58 -6.97
C VAL A 108 0.31 -4.67 -7.18
N GLU A 109 0.37 -3.50 -6.55
CA GLU A 109 1.51 -2.59 -6.68
C GLU A 109 2.78 -3.15 -6.02
N LEU A 110 2.66 -3.73 -4.81
CA LEU A 110 3.74 -4.46 -4.13
C LEU A 110 4.25 -5.64 -4.98
N CYS A 111 3.33 -6.38 -5.62
CA CYS A 111 3.70 -7.46 -6.54
C CYS A 111 4.35 -6.95 -7.83
N ARG A 112 3.94 -5.78 -8.33
CA ARG A 112 4.46 -5.16 -9.57
C ARG A 112 5.89 -4.67 -9.40
N THR A 113 6.23 -4.06 -8.26
CA THR A 113 7.61 -3.66 -7.93
C THR A 113 8.50 -4.87 -7.68
N ALA A 114 8.04 -5.88 -6.93
CA ALA A 114 8.80 -7.10 -6.70
C ALA A 114 9.11 -7.89 -8.00
N ARG A 115 8.17 -7.93 -8.97
CA ARG A 115 8.36 -8.58 -10.28
C ARG A 115 9.46 -7.92 -11.14
N LYS A 116 9.71 -6.61 -11.00
CA LYS A 116 10.78 -5.93 -11.76
C LYS A 116 12.19 -6.41 -11.38
N ARG A 117 12.36 -7.03 -10.20
CA ARG A 117 13.66 -7.44 -9.64
C ARG A 117 14.06 -8.88 -9.95
N HIS A 118 13.12 -9.71 -10.42
CA HIS A 118 13.36 -11.13 -10.76
C HIS A 118 12.99 -11.41 -12.25
N PRO A 119 13.83 -10.96 -13.21
CA PRO A 119 13.52 -11.06 -14.64
C PRO A 119 13.42 -12.50 -15.18
N GLY A 120 13.94 -13.50 -14.44
CA GLY A 120 13.90 -14.91 -14.83
C GLY A 120 12.53 -15.59 -14.74
N TYR A 121 11.53 -14.97 -14.10
CA TYR A 121 10.21 -15.57 -13.95
C TYR A 121 9.24 -15.15 -15.08
N ARG A 122 9.59 -15.52 -16.32
CA ARG A 122 8.71 -15.41 -17.51
C ARG A 122 7.98 -16.72 -17.85
N ARG A 123 8.12 -17.80 -17.08
CA ARG A 123 7.49 -19.09 -17.36
C ARG A 123 6.67 -19.53 -16.15
N HIS A 124 5.38 -19.79 -16.37
CA HIS A 124 4.36 -20.19 -15.39
C HIS A 124 3.62 -19.08 -14.64
N ALA A 125 3.07 -18.14 -15.39
CA ALA A 125 1.73 -17.60 -15.11
C ALA A 125 1.19 -16.97 -16.41
N ARG A 126 0.63 -17.79 -17.30
CA ARG A 126 -0.44 -17.28 -18.15
C ARG A 126 -1.58 -16.94 -17.20
N CYS A 127 -1.59 -15.74 -16.63
CA CYS A 127 -2.81 -15.11 -16.12
C CYS A 127 -3.69 -14.82 -17.35
N ARG A 128 -4.30 -15.87 -17.91
CA ARG A 128 -5.47 -15.79 -18.79
C ARG A 128 -6.67 -16.31 -18.00
N SER A 129 -6.92 -15.74 -16.84
CA SER A 129 -8.14 -15.89 -16.04
C SER A 129 -7.95 -15.28 -14.66
N TRP A 130 -7.73 -13.97 -14.59
CA TRP A 130 -8.19 -13.22 -13.42
C TRP A 130 -9.37 -12.39 -13.93
N PRO A 131 -10.57 -12.49 -13.34
CA PRO A 131 -11.76 -11.94 -13.95
C PRO A 131 -11.62 -10.42 -14.04
N SER A 132 -11.35 -9.94 -15.25
CA SER A 132 -11.42 -8.54 -15.67
C SER A 132 -12.86 -7.98 -15.62
N ALA A 133 -13.76 -8.60 -14.85
CA ALA A 133 -15.18 -8.29 -14.81
C ALA A 133 -15.60 -7.43 -13.61
N ALA A 134 -14.70 -7.07 -12.70
CA ALA A 134 -15.05 -6.28 -11.50
C ALA A 134 -14.66 -4.79 -11.57
N PHE A 135 -14.08 -4.30 -12.67
CA PHE A 135 -13.80 -2.86 -12.82
C PHE A 135 -14.06 -2.36 -14.25
N SER A 136 -15.25 -2.71 -14.76
CA SER A 136 -15.85 -2.06 -15.93
C SER A 136 -17.07 -1.27 -15.47
N LEU A 137 -16.83 -0.11 -14.86
CA LEU A 137 -17.81 0.99 -14.80
C LEU A 137 -17.13 2.25 -15.34
N GLN A 138 -17.23 2.36 -16.67
CA GLN A 138 -17.34 3.55 -17.52
C GLN A 138 -16.79 4.91 -17.01
N ARG A 139 -15.76 5.40 -17.72
CA ARG A 139 -15.50 6.84 -18.02
C ARG A 139 -16.60 7.37 -18.98
N PRO A 140 -16.76 8.69 -19.29
CA PRO A 140 -16.08 9.90 -18.80
C PRO A 140 -17.04 11.07 -18.38
N VAL A 141 -16.57 12.01 -17.54
CA VAL A 141 -17.20 13.33 -17.41
C VAL A 141 -16.87 14.14 -18.67
N ARG A 142 -17.88 14.40 -19.51
CA ARG A 142 -17.79 15.37 -20.59
C ARG A 142 -17.87 16.77 -19.98
N ARG A 143 -16.94 17.64 -20.39
CA ARG A 143 -17.01 19.09 -20.21
C ARG A 143 -18.27 19.62 -20.89
N ALA A 144 -18.97 20.50 -20.20
CA ALA A 144 -19.81 21.55 -20.75
C ALA A 144 -19.44 22.83 -20.01
#